data_AF-A0A4W5Q1G4-F1
#
_entry.id   AF-A0A4W5Q1G4-F1
#
_cell.length_a   1.000
_cell.length_b   1.000
_cell.length_c   1.000
_cell.angle_alpha   90.00
_cell.angle_beta   90.00
_cell.angle_gamma   90.00
#
_symmetry.space_group_name_H-M   'P 1'
#
loop_
_entity.id
_entity.type
_entity.pdbx_description
1 polymer ?
#
loop_
_entity_poly.entity_id
_entity_poly.type
_entity_poly.pdbx_seq_one_letter_code
_entity_poly.pdbx_strand_id
1 'polypeptide(L)'
;MKNHCTGTCREGATNKYFLVNESDWSAAQIHCREHYTDLASVRDQSQYDEIVSVVSGNTVWIGLFRDTWTWSDQSNSPGSTNSNCAELRTTDHQRWTAIPCDSRQPFLCHGGRCNFCHIN
;
A
#
# COMPACT_ATOMS: atom_id res chain seq x y z
N MET A 1 -10.55 -22.64 26.06
CA MET A 1 -11.23 -22.01 24.91
C MET A 1 -10.15 -21.66 23.90
N LYS A 2 -10.12 -22.31 22.74
CA LYS A 2 -9.12 -22.04 21.70
C LYS A 2 -9.82 -21.26 20.59
N ASN A 3 -9.43 -20.01 20.40
CA ASN A 3 -9.93 -19.18 19.31
C ASN A 3 -9.22 -19.66 18.03
N HIS A 4 -9.97 -20.16 17.06
CA HIS A 4 -9.43 -20.61 15.79
C HIS A 4 -10.00 -19.72 14.68
N CYS A 5 -9.21 -18.76 14.20
CA CYS A 5 -9.48 -18.03 12.98
C CYS A 5 -8.84 -18.79 11.82
N THR A 6 -9.62 -19.49 10.98
CA THR A 6 -9.15 -20.13 9.74
C THR A 6 -9.26 -19.19 8.55
N GLY A 7 -8.79 -17.94 8.67
CA GLY A 7 -8.69 -17.05 7.51
C GLY A 7 -7.45 -17.42 6.69
N THR A 8 -7.62 -18.14 5.57
CA THR A 8 -6.53 -18.38 4.63
C THR A 8 -6.47 -17.22 3.64
N CYS A 9 -5.36 -16.47 3.62
CA CYS A 9 -5.09 -15.60 2.48
C CYS A 9 -4.88 -16.51 1.26
N ARG A 10 -5.62 -16.26 0.19
CA ARG A 10 -5.60 -17.13 -0.98
C ARG A 10 -4.32 -16.85 -1.77
N GLU A 11 -3.26 -17.61 -1.52
CA GLU A 11 -2.13 -17.70 -2.45
C GLU A 11 -2.66 -18.31 -3.75
N GLY A 12 -2.82 -17.49 -4.79
CA GLY A 12 -3.44 -17.90 -6.05
C GLY A 12 -4.31 -16.84 -6.73
N ALA A 13 -4.43 -15.62 -6.18
CA ALA A 13 -4.88 -14.50 -7.00
C ALA A 13 -3.83 -14.23 -8.09
N THR A 14 -4.22 -14.27 -9.37
CA THR A 14 -3.32 -13.97 -10.50
C THR A 14 -2.86 -12.52 -10.51
N ASN A 15 -3.64 -11.63 -9.89
CA ASN A 15 -3.38 -10.21 -9.85
C ASN A 15 -2.67 -9.86 -8.54
N LYS A 16 -1.50 -9.23 -8.65
CA LYS A 16 -0.66 -8.82 -7.53
C LYS A 16 -1.09 -7.49 -6.92
N TYR A 17 -1.76 -6.64 -7.70
CA TYR A 17 -2.19 -5.30 -7.31
C TYR A 17 -3.69 -5.11 -7.49
N PHE A 18 -4.29 -4.33 -6.59
CA PHE A 18 -5.73 -4.08 -6.55
C PHE A 18 -5.99 -2.58 -6.35
N LEU A 19 -6.63 -1.96 -7.35
CA LEU A 19 -7.09 -0.58 -7.24
C LEU A 19 -8.38 -0.53 -6.42
N VAL A 20 -8.38 0.31 -5.39
CA VAL A 20 -9.51 0.51 -4.47
C VAL A 20 -9.96 1.98 -4.53
N ASN A 21 -11.24 2.21 -4.20
CA ASN A 21 -11.85 3.54 -4.19
C ASN A 21 -11.17 4.52 -3.22
N GLU A 22 -11.47 5.81 -3.34
CA GLU A 22 -10.76 6.85 -2.60
C GLU A 22 -10.86 6.77 -1.07
N SER A 23 -9.75 7.10 -0.40
CA SER A 23 -9.68 7.29 1.05
C SER A 23 -8.52 8.20 1.43
N ASP A 24 -8.43 8.57 2.71
CA ASP A 24 -7.20 9.13 3.27
C ASP A 24 -6.11 8.03 3.37
N TRP A 25 -4.85 8.43 3.46
CA TRP A 25 -3.74 7.48 3.38
C TRP A 25 -3.76 6.43 4.51
N SER A 26 -4.18 6.83 5.72
CA SER A 26 -4.20 5.93 6.88
C SER A 26 -5.30 4.90 6.77
N ALA A 27 -6.50 5.32 6.39
CA ALA A 27 -7.63 4.43 6.13
C ALA A 27 -7.36 3.51 4.93
N ALA A 28 -6.70 4.02 3.88
CA ALA A 28 -6.24 3.21 2.75
C ALA A 28 -5.27 2.10 3.20
N GLN A 29 -4.29 2.43 4.04
CA GLN A 29 -3.36 1.44 4.60
C GLN A 29 -4.05 0.39 5.44
N ILE A 30 -4.96 0.80 6.33
CA ILE A 30 -5.75 -0.11 7.15
C ILE A 30 -6.54 -1.06 6.25
N HIS A 31 -7.25 -0.53 5.25
CA HIS A 31 -8.02 -1.32 4.31
C HIS A 31 -7.15 -2.36 3.58
N CYS A 32 -5.96 -1.97 3.12
CA CYS A 32 -5.07 -2.92 2.45
C CYS A 32 -4.56 -4.03 3.39
N ARG A 33 -4.28 -3.74 4.66
CA ARG A 33 -3.86 -4.76 5.64
C ARG A 33 -4.99 -5.66 6.11
N GLU A 34 -6.20 -5.12 6.06
CA GLU A 34 -7.41 -5.83 6.38
C GLU A 34 -7.74 -6.84 5.25
N HIS A 35 -7.83 -6.37 4.00
CA HIS A 35 -8.33 -7.17 2.88
C HIS A 35 -7.25 -7.79 1.99
N TYR A 36 -6.00 -7.33 2.11
CA TYR A 36 -4.86 -7.70 1.28
C TYR A 36 -3.58 -7.85 2.15
N THR A 37 -2.40 -7.51 1.63
CA THR A 37 -1.16 -7.46 2.43
C THR A 37 -0.87 -6.06 2.97
N ASP A 38 -0.69 -5.07 2.10
CA ASP A 38 -0.45 -3.65 2.46
C ASP A 38 -0.64 -2.76 1.22
N LEU A 39 -0.45 -1.45 1.36
CA LEU A 39 -0.30 -0.52 0.24
C LEU A 39 0.91 -0.91 -0.62
N ALA A 40 0.72 -0.89 -1.94
CA ALA A 40 1.75 -1.24 -2.91
C ALA A 40 2.94 -0.27 -2.84
N SER A 41 4.15 -0.81 -2.73
CA SER A 41 5.41 -0.05 -2.91
C SER A 41 5.97 -0.32 -4.29
N VAL A 42 6.64 0.65 -4.91
CA VAL A 42 7.34 0.45 -6.19
C VAL A 42 8.84 0.38 -5.95
N ARG A 43 9.44 -0.79 -6.17
CA ARG A 43 10.87 -1.03 -5.86
C ARG A 43 11.77 -1.11 -7.09
N ASP A 44 11.18 -1.38 -8.24
CA ASP A 44 11.90 -1.56 -9.50
C ASP A 44 11.00 -1.23 -10.69
N GLN A 45 11.62 -1.15 -11.87
CA GLN A 45 10.94 -0.82 -13.13
C GLN A 45 9.83 -1.82 -13.47
N SER A 46 10.06 -3.12 -13.22
CA SER A 46 9.07 -4.15 -13.56
C SER A 46 7.81 -4.00 -12.72
N GLN A 47 7.94 -3.66 -11.44
CA GLN A 47 6.81 -3.35 -10.57
C GLN A 47 6.09 -2.08 -11.01
N TYR A 48 6.84 -1.05 -11.42
CA TYR A 48 6.25 0.18 -11.94
C TYR A 48 5.38 -0.10 -13.17
N ASP A 49 5.90 -0.86 -14.15
CA ASP A 49 5.18 -1.15 -15.39
C ASP A 49 3.87 -1.94 -15.12
N GLU A 50 3.92 -2.89 -14.20
CA GLU A 50 2.74 -3.64 -13.76
C GLU A 50 1.71 -2.71 -13.10
N ILE A 51 2.15 -1.84 -12.19
CA ILE A 51 1.29 -0.88 -11.48
C ILE A 51 0.64 0.11 -12.44
N VAL A 52 1.39 0.67 -13.39
CA VAL A 52 0.86 1.60 -14.40
C VAL A 52 -0.25 0.95 -15.21
N SER A 53 -0.10 -0.33 -15.56
CA SER A 53 -1.15 -1.07 -16.29
C SER A 53 -2.44 -1.20 -15.48
N VAL A 54 -2.33 -1.36 -14.15
CA VAL A 54 -3.49 -1.53 -13.25
C VAL A 54 -4.20 -0.21 -12.99
N VAL A 55 -3.46 0.87 -12.76
CA VAL A 55 -4.05 2.16 -12.36
C VAL A 55 -4.52 2.99 -13.55
N SER A 56 -4.15 2.64 -14.79
CA SER A 56 -4.73 3.19 -16.03
C SER A 56 -4.78 4.73 -16.08
N GLY A 57 -3.73 5.40 -15.62
CA GLY A 57 -3.65 6.87 -15.63
C GLY A 57 -4.11 7.57 -14.35
N ASN A 58 -4.63 6.84 -13.36
CA ASN A 58 -5.02 7.40 -12.08
C ASN A 58 -3.81 7.79 -11.22
N THR A 59 -3.98 8.86 -10.43
CA THR A 59 -3.09 9.14 -9.29
C THR A 59 -3.57 8.35 -8.09
N VAL A 60 -2.67 7.61 -7.44
CA VAL A 60 -3.04 6.68 -6.38
C VAL A 60 -2.14 6.80 -5.16
N TRP A 61 -2.67 6.52 -3.98
CA TRP A 61 -1.83 6.28 -2.81
C TRP A 61 -0.98 5.02 -3.00
N ILE A 62 0.30 5.14 -2.61
CA ILE A 62 1.24 4.04 -2.52
C ILE A 62 1.85 3.95 -1.11
N GLY A 63 2.39 2.79 -0.80
CA GLY A 63 3.13 2.55 0.43
C GLY A 63 4.52 3.18 0.33
N LEU A 64 4.94 3.88 1.39
CA LEU A 64 6.33 4.29 1.50
C LEU A 64 7.21 3.06 1.70
N PHE A 65 8.15 2.83 0.78
CA PHE A 65 9.23 1.89 1.02
C PHE A 65 10.24 2.55 1.97
N ARG A 66 10.21 2.15 3.25
CA ARG A 66 11.25 2.49 4.21
C ARG A 66 12.26 1.35 4.25
N ASP A 67 13.39 1.50 3.58
CA ASP A 67 14.59 0.76 3.96
C ASP A 67 14.94 1.19 5.37
N THR A 68 14.47 0.43 6.34
CA THR A 68 14.70 0.70 7.76
C THR A 68 16.09 0.21 8.12
N TRP A 69 17.13 0.94 7.67
CA TRP A 69 18.37 0.98 8.43
C TRP A 69 18.09 1.78 9.70
N THR A 70 17.73 1.06 10.75
CA THR A 70 17.60 1.65 12.08
C THR A 70 19.02 1.74 12.64
N TRP A 71 19.44 2.94 13.03
CA TRP A 71 20.70 3.10 13.75
C TRP A 71 20.62 2.30 15.06
N SER A 72 21.73 1.72 15.50
CA SER A 72 21.79 0.91 16.73
C SER A 72 21.36 1.67 18.00
N ASP A 73 21.31 3.00 17.93
CA ASP A 73 20.85 3.91 18.97
C ASP A 73 19.35 4.24 18.92
N GLN A 74 18.59 3.61 18.01
CA GLN A 74 17.16 3.85 17.77
C GLN A 74 16.82 5.28 17.34
N SER A 75 17.80 6.07 16.90
CA SER A 75 17.53 7.39 16.34
C SER A 75 16.77 7.26 15.01
N ASN A 76 15.79 8.13 14.80
CA ASN A 76 15.05 8.18 13.54
C ASN A 76 16.01 8.46 12.38
N SER A 77 15.88 7.71 11.29
CA SER A 77 16.64 7.94 10.06
C SER A 77 16.43 9.38 9.56
N PRO A 78 17.49 10.09 9.10
CA PRO A 78 17.36 11.44 8.60
C PRO A 78 16.50 11.42 7.33
N GLY A 79 15.28 11.94 7.42
CA GLY A 79 14.25 11.83 6.37
C GLY A 79 12.82 11.67 6.88
N SER A 80 12.62 11.54 8.20
CA SER A 80 11.29 11.58 8.83
C SER A 80 10.73 13.01 8.84
N THR A 81 10.34 13.53 7.68
CA THR A 81 9.41 14.67 7.64
C THR A 81 8.03 14.15 8.05
N ASN A 82 7.33 14.92 8.89
CA ASN A 82 6.08 14.50 9.56
C ASN A 82 4.87 14.26 8.61
N SER A 83 5.08 14.20 7.29
CA SER A 83 4.06 13.83 6.30
C SER A 83 4.51 12.58 5.56
N ASN A 84 4.17 11.41 6.12
CA ASN A 84 4.62 10.09 5.68
C ASN A 84 3.74 9.48 4.57
N CYS A 85 3.16 10.30 3.68
CA CYS A 85 2.17 9.84 2.70
C CYS A 85 2.64 10.20 1.29
N ALA A 86 2.59 9.23 0.38
CA ALA A 86 3.06 9.40 -0.99
C ALA A 86 2.01 8.94 -1.99
N GLU A 87 1.76 9.79 -2.98
CA GLU A 87 0.99 9.43 -4.18
C GLU A 87 1.95 9.02 -5.31
N LEU A 88 1.49 8.12 -6.17
CA LEU A 88 2.09 7.84 -7.46
C LEU A 88 1.25 8.51 -8.56
N ARG A 89 1.88 9.40 -9.33
CA ARG A 89 1.30 10.00 -10.52
C ARG A 89 1.77 9.26 -11.76
N THR A 90 0.91 8.44 -12.36
CA THR A 90 1.29 7.67 -13.54
C THR A 90 1.43 8.49 -14.81
N THR A 91 0.90 9.72 -14.83
CA THR A 91 1.09 10.67 -15.94
C THR A 91 2.49 11.27 -15.97
N ASP A 92 3.21 11.26 -14.85
CA ASP A 92 4.43 12.06 -14.66
C ASP A 92 5.68 11.17 -14.57
N HIS A 93 5.78 10.12 -15.40
CA HIS A 93 6.97 9.24 -15.55
C HIS A 93 7.68 8.89 -14.22
N GLN A 94 7.13 7.95 -13.44
CA GLN A 94 7.74 7.44 -12.18
C GLN A 94 7.89 8.47 -11.06
N ARG A 95 7.02 9.48 -11.03
CA ARG A 95 7.05 10.48 -9.96
C ARG A 95 6.12 10.08 -8.82
N TRP A 96 6.73 9.75 -7.69
CA TRP A 96 6.08 9.76 -6.38
C TRP A 96 6.26 11.12 -5.72
N THR A 97 5.19 11.65 -5.14
CA THR A 97 5.19 12.96 -4.48
C THR A 97 4.62 12.82 -3.08
N ALA A 98 5.25 13.49 -2.10
CA ALA A 98 4.69 13.63 -0.78
C ALA A 98 3.56 14.66 -0.80
N ILE A 99 2.38 14.28 -0.31
CA ILE A 99 1.20 15.15 -0.26
C ILE A 99 0.51 15.01 1.12
N PRO A 100 -0.40 15.93 1.50
CA PRO A 100 -1.12 15.84 2.78
C PRO A 100 -1.88 14.52 2.92
N CYS A 101 -1.66 13.81 4.03
CA CYS A 101 -2.20 12.47 4.29
C CYS A 101 -3.72 12.38 4.34
N ASP A 102 -4.38 13.50 4.63
CA ASP A 102 -5.84 13.68 4.68
C ASP A 102 -6.47 13.88 3.29
N SER A 103 -5.65 14.04 2.24
CA SER A 103 -6.13 14.05 0.86
C SER A 103 -6.85 12.74 0.53
N ARG A 104 -7.95 12.83 -0.22
CA ARG A 104 -8.66 11.65 -0.69
C ARG A 104 -8.20 11.26 -2.06
N GLN A 105 -7.70 10.05 -2.19
CA GLN A 105 -7.27 9.48 -3.47
C GLN A 105 -7.59 7.99 -3.54
N PRO A 106 -7.84 7.46 -4.74
CA PRO A 106 -7.80 6.02 -4.96
C PRO A 106 -6.46 5.45 -4.47
N PHE A 107 -6.44 4.18 -4.10
CA PHE A 107 -5.24 3.59 -3.52
C PHE A 107 -4.99 2.19 -4.05
N LEU A 108 -3.71 1.80 -4.06
CA LEU A 108 -3.28 0.53 -4.62
C LEU A 108 -2.82 -0.40 -3.50
N CYS A 109 -3.55 -1.51 -3.32
CA CYS A 109 -3.13 -2.59 -2.43
C CYS A 109 -2.29 -3.63 -3.19
N HIS A 110 -1.40 -4.34 -2.48
CA HIS A 110 -0.70 -5.50 -3.03
C HIS A 110 -0.96 -6.77 -2.19
N GLY A 111 -0.73 -7.94 -2.79
CA GLY A 111 -0.77 -9.24 -2.11
C GLY A 111 -1.92 -10.13 -2.56
N GLY A 112 -2.32 -11.08 -1.71
CA GLY A 112 -3.49 -11.92 -1.93
C GLY A 112 -4.72 -11.37 -1.20
N ARG A 113 -5.93 -11.58 -1.71
CA ARG A 113 -7.17 -11.26 -0.98
C ARG A 113 -7.32 -12.19 0.22
N CYS A 114 -7.49 -11.62 1.40
CA CYS A 114 -7.84 -12.38 2.59
C CYS A 114 -9.37 -12.29 2.79
N ASN A 115 -10.04 -13.44 2.89
CA ASN A 115 -11.45 -13.45 3.28
C ASN A 115 -11.52 -13.26 4.80
N PHE A 116 -12.14 -12.18 5.27
CA PHE A 116 -12.32 -11.96 6.70
C PHE A 116 -13.17 -13.05 7.35
N CYS A 117 -12.65 -13.65 8.42
CA CYS A 117 -13.45 -14.40 9.38
C CYS A 117 -14.25 -13.42 10.24
N HIS A 118 -15.54 -13.27 9.97
CA HIS A 118 -16.50 -12.80 10.98
C HIS A 118 -16.97 -14.00 11.79
N ILE A 119 -16.68 -14.02 13.10
CA ILE A 119 -17.36 -14.89 14.06
C ILE A 119 -18.37 -14.00 14.76
N ASN A 120 -19.66 -14.32 14.63
CA ASN A 120 -20.74 -13.70 15.42
C ASN A 120 -20.62 -14.09 16.90
#